data_AF-A0A7X6U0M8-F1
#
_entry.id   AF-A0A7X6U0M8-F1
#
_cell.length_a   1.000
_cell.length_b   1.000
_cell.length_c   1.000
_cell.angle_alpha   90.00
_cell.angle_beta   90.00
_cell.angle_gamma   90.00
#
_symmetry.space_group_name_H-M   'P 1'
#
loop_
_entity.id
_entity.type
_entity.pdbx_description
1 polymer ?
#
loop_
_entity_poly.entity_id
_entity_poly.type
_entity_poly.pdbx_seq_one_letter_code
_entity_poly.pdbx_strand_id
1 'polypeptide(L)'
;MAIFDRKNCDICGGKVGLLGGKKVKDGRLCSDCAKKQSPYLSSRKNFTVEEMKQHLEDRAANQEIVKAFEPTRTAGSSLKLYVDDARGLWFLTKTKRYQDANPDVFTAEQILGARVDVEKGTRVETLEKAV
;
A
#
# COMPACT_ATOMS: atom_id res chain seq x y z
N MET A 1 22.12 -29.82 -1.93
CA MET A 1 22.06 -28.49 -1.31
C MET A 1 23.22 -27.67 -1.84
N ALA A 2 22.98 -26.44 -2.33
CA ALA A 2 24.03 -25.55 -2.79
C ALA A 2 23.88 -24.19 -2.07
N ILE A 3 24.88 -23.81 -1.28
CA ILE A 3 24.95 -22.57 -0.48
C ILE A 3 25.34 -21.36 -1.34
N PHE A 4 25.27 -21.46 -2.67
CA PHE A 4 25.48 -20.34 -3.57
C PHE A 4 24.18 -19.54 -3.69
N ASP A 5 23.91 -18.74 -2.66
CA ASP A 5 22.96 -17.67 -2.77
C ASP A 5 23.38 -16.77 -3.95
N ARG A 6 22.50 -16.63 -4.96
CA ARG A 6 22.72 -15.68 -6.06
C ARG A 6 23.07 -14.33 -5.44
N LYS A 7 24.27 -13.84 -5.75
CA LYS A 7 24.84 -12.63 -5.13
C LYS A 7 24.18 -11.35 -5.63
N ASN A 8 23.42 -11.43 -6.72
CA ASN A 8 22.84 -10.27 -7.38
C ASN A 8 21.31 -10.39 -7.42
N CYS A 9 20.65 -9.24 -7.36
CA CYS A 9 19.21 -9.08 -7.48
C CYS A 9 18.79 -9.33 -8.93
N ASP A 10 17.86 -10.25 -9.17
CA ASP A 10 17.35 -10.54 -10.52
C ASP A 10 16.46 -9.41 -11.08
N ILE A 11 16.14 -8.40 -10.24
CA ILE A 11 15.31 -7.25 -10.61
C ILE A 11 16.15 -6.03 -10.99
N CYS A 12 17.09 -5.62 -10.12
CA CYS A 12 17.88 -4.39 -10.33
C CYS A 12 19.37 -4.64 -10.59
N GLY A 13 19.83 -5.89 -10.61
CA GLY A 13 21.25 -6.24 -10.77
C GLY A 13 22.15 -5.94 -9.57
N GLY A 14 21.69 -5.16 -8.59
CA GLY A 14 22.43 -4.79 -7.39
C GLY A 14 22.77 -5.97 -6.48
N LYS A 15 23.76 -5.80 -5.61
CA LYS A 15 24.19 -6.86 -4.67
C LYS A 15 23.08 -7.18 -3.66
N VAL A 16 22.89 -8.46 -3.43
CA VAL A 16 22.07 -9.00 -2.36
C VAL A 16 22.93 -9.02 -1.08
N GLY A 17 22.40 -8.49 0.02
CA GLY A 17 23.13 -8.34 1.28
C GLY A 17 23.50 -9.68 1.94
N LEU A 18 24.26 -9.61 3.03
CA LEU A 18 24.81 -10.78 3.75
C LEU A 18 23.74 -11.75 4.26
N LEU A 19 22.53 -11.26 4.53
CA LEU A 19 21.38 -12.08 4.95
C LEU A 19 20.64 -12.76 3.77
N GLY A 20 21.25 -12.76 2.59
CA GLY A 20 20.60 -13.23 1.39
C GLY A 20 19.49 -12.30 0.90
N GLY A 21 18.84 -12.72 -0.16
CA GLY A 21 17.82 -11.96 -0.88
C GLY A 21 16.49 -12.64 -0.72
N LYS A 22 15.43 -11.88 -0.99
CA LYS A 22 14.07 -12.34 -0.81
C LYS A 22 13.67 -13.13 -2.05
N LYS A 23 13.24 -14.37 -1.84
CA LYS A 23 12.81 -15.29 -2.90
C LYS A 23 11.53 -14.80 -3.60
N VAL A 24 11.52 -14.88 -4.93
CA VAL A 24 10.35 -14.86 -5.81
C VAL A 24 10.24 -16.23 -6.51
N LYS A 25 9.24 -16.46 -7.35
CA LYS A 25 8.92 -17.77 -7.93
C LYS A 25 10.13 -18.43 -8.61
N ASP A 26 10.85 -17.68 -9.43
CA ASP A 26 11.97 -18.12 -10.27
C ASP A 26 13.25 -17.29 -10.09
N GLY A 27 13.35 -16.53 -8.99
CA GLY A 27 14.49 -15.66 -8.71
C GLY A 27 14.53 -15.08 -7.30
N ARG A 28 15.23 -13.96 -7.17
CA ARG A 28 15.54 -13.30 -5.91
C ARG A 28 15.69 -11.79 -6.08
N LEU A 29 15.25 -11.03 -5.08
CA LEU A 29 15.45 -9.58 -5.03
C LEU A 29 16.18 -9.10 -3.76
N CYS A 30 16.80 -7.93 -3.86
CA CYS A 30 17.44 -7.25 -2.72
C CYS A 30 16.40 -6.65 -1.76
N SER A 31 16.86 -6.18 -0.60
CA SER A 31 15.99 -5.53 0.39
C SER A 31 15.37 -4.24 -0.10
N ASP A 32 16.03 -3.49 -0.99
CA ASP A 32 15.53 -2.20 -1.47
C ASP A 32 14.39 -2.38 -2.48
N CYS A 33 14.50 -3.33 -3.41
CA CYS A 33 13.38 -3.73 -4.26
C CYS A 33 12.19 -4.21 -3.43
N ALA A 34 12.44 -4.90 -2.31
CA ALA A 34 11.37 -5.44 -1.49
C ALA A 34 10.59 -4.36 -0.75
N LYS A 35 11.25 -3.27 -0.34
CA LYS A 35 10.60 -2.13 0.32
C LYS A 35 9.70 -1.33 -0.63
N LYS A 36 9.90 -1.44 -1.94
CA LYS A 36 9.10 -0.73 -2.96
C LYS A 36 7.78 -1.44 -3.29
N GLN A 37 7.62 -2.69 -2.84
CA GLN A 37 6.41 -3.48 -3.08
C GLN A 37 5.18 -2.82 -2.46
N SER A 38 4.02 -3.01 -3.09
CA SER A 38 2.72 -2.63 -2.54
C SER A 38 2.52 -3.16 -1.11
N PRO A 39 1.87 -2.39 -0.23
CA PRO A 39 1.45 -2.87 1.09
C PRO A 39 0.38 -3.97 1.03
N TYR A 40 -0.32 -4.11 -0.10
CA TYR A 40 -1.35 -5.13 -0.35
C TYR A 40 -0.81 -6.36 -1.10
N LEU A 41 0.48 -6.40 -1.43
CA LEU A 41 1.10 -7.57 -2.05
C LEU A 41 1.09 -8.76 -1.08
N SER A 42 0.24 -9.76 -1.36
CA SER A 42 0.01 -10.91 -0.47
C SER A 42 1.26 -11.79 -0.29
N SER A 43 1.90 -12.19 -1.39
CA SER A 43 3.13 -13.00 -1.35
C SER A 43 3.94 -12.85 -2.62
N ARG A 44 5.09 -12.19 -2.49
CA ARG A 44 6.11 -12.10 -3.56
C ARG A 44 6.60 -13.46 -4.07
N LYS A 45 6.44 -14.56 -3.31
CA LYS A 45 6.86 -15.90 -3.75
C LYS A 45 6.03 -16.43 -4.92
N ASN A 46 4.87 -15.84 -5.17
CA ASN A 46 3.97 -16.25 -6.25
C ASN A 46 4.27 -15.54 -7.58
N PHE A 47 5.08 -14.48 -7.54
CA PHE A 47 5.43 -13.67 -8.69
C PHE A 47 6.71 -14.19 -9.32
N THR A 48 6.76 -14.28 -10.64
CA THR A 48 8.01 -14.40 -11.41
C THR A 48 8.85 -13.13 -11.29
N VAL A 49 10.12 -13.21 -11.67
CA VAL A 49 11.00 -12.04 -11.80
C VAL A 49 10.38 -10.99 -12.72
N GLU A 50 9.78 -11.40 -13.83
CA GLU A 50 9.17 -10.49 -14.80
C GLU A 50 7.92 -9.80 -14.24
N GLU A 51 7.00 -10.56 -13.64
CA GLU A 51 5.82 -9.98 -12.98
C GLU A 51 6.22 -9.05 -11.83
N MET A 52 7.31 -9.36 -11.12
CA MET A 52 7.83 -8.48 -10.07
C MET A 52 8.46 -7.20 -10.64
N LYS A 53 9.08 -7.23 -11.83
CA LYS A 53 9.57 -6.02 -12.50
C LYS A 53 8.41 -5.13 -12.91
N GLN A 54 7.40 -5.70 -13.58
CA GLN A 54 6.19 -4.97 -13.95
C GLN A 54 5.53 -4.36 -12.72
N HIS A 55 5.34 -5.15 -11.65
CA HIS A 55 4.82 -4.64 -10.39
C HIS A 55 5.61 -3.44 -9.85
N LEU A 56 6.95 -3.49 -9.86
CA LEU A 56 7.75 -2.36 -9.39
C LEU A 56 7.71 -1.13 -10.31
N GLU A 57 7.47 -1.33 -11.60
CA GLU A 57 7.20 -0.25 -12.56
C GLU A 57 5.85 0.40 -12.28
N ASP A 58 4.80 -0.40 -12.10
CA ASP A 58 3.47 0.09 -11.71
C ASP A 58 3.54 0.89 -10.40
N ARG A 59 4.36 0.44 -9.45
CA ARG A 59 4.62 1.15 -8.19
C ARG A 59 5.35 2.48 -8.39
N ALA A 60 6.23 2.59 -9.38
CA ALA A 60 6.88 3.84 -9.74
C ALA A 60 5.87 4.80 -10.40
N ALA A 61 4.99 4.31 -11.28
CA ALA A 61 3.91 5.11 -11.85
C ALA A 61 2.92 5.60 -10.77
N ASN A 62 2.53 4.72 -9.85
CA ASN A 62 1.69 5.06 -8.70
C ASN A 62 2.31 6.17 -7.83
N GLN A 63 3.64 6.20 -7.68
CA GLN A 63 4.32 7.26 -6.91
C GLN A 63 4.10 8.65 -7.51
N GLU A 64 4.03 8.77 -8.84
CA GLU A 64 3.74 10.04 -9.50
C GLU A 64 2.28 10.45 -9.29
N ILE A 65 1.34 9.49 -9.27
CA ILE A 65 -0.06 9.74 -8.90
C ILE A 65 -0.13 10.25 -7.45
N VAL A 66 0.57 9.59 -6.52
CA VAL A 66 0.62 10.00 -5.10
C VAL A 66 1.18 11.42 -4.94
N LYS A 67 2.22 11.78 -5.70
CA LYS A 67 2.81 13.14 -5.66
C LYS A 67 1.84 14.19 -6.18
N ALA A 68 1.05 13.86 -7.19
CA ALA A 68 0.06 14.75 -7.79
C ALA A 68 -1.30 14.73 -7.07
N PHE A 69 -1.48 13.88 -6.05
CA PHE A 69 -2.76 13.67 -5.37
C PHE A 69 -3.16 14.90 -4.56
N GLU A 70 -4.40 15.37 -4.75
CA GLU A 70 -4.94 16.55 -4.06
C GLU A 70 -6.13 16.13 -3.18
N PRO A 71 -5.93 15.89 -1.88
CA PRO A 71 -7.00 15.39 -1.03
C PRO A 71 -8.10 16.44 -0.84
N THR A 72 -9.29 16.15 -1.35
CA THR A 72 -10.52 16.95 -1.14
C THR A 72 -11.25 16.53 0.13
N ARG A 73 -11.11 15.26 0.53
CA ARG A 73 -11.68 14.71 1.77
C ARG A 73 -10.70 13.78 2.47
N THR A 74 -10.84 13.69 3.79
CA THR A 74 -10.08 12.75 4.60
C THR A 74 -10.96 12.22 5.73
N ALA A 75 -10.94 10.91 5.94
CA ALA A 75 -11.71 10.24 7.00
C ALA A 75 -10.84 9.22 7.74
N GLY A 76 -11.17 8.96 9.02
CA GLY A 76 -10.46 8.00 9.87
C GLY A 76 -9.36 8.62 10.74
N SER A 77 -8.97 7.88 11.79
CA SER A 77 -7.99 8.34 12.80
C SER A 77 -6.63 7.67 12.61
N SER A 78 -6.56 6.35 12.82
CA SER A 78 -5.34 5.54 12.75
C SER A 78 -5.05 5.04 11.33
N LEU A 79 -6.07 4.55 10.63
CA LEU A 79 -6.07 4.30 9.20
C LEU A 79 -6.90 5.40 8.56
N LYS A 80 -6.27 6.20 7.70
CA LYS A 80 -6.92 7.32 7.03
C LYS A 80 -7.25 6.97 5.60
N LEU A 81 -8.48 7.26 5.21
CA LEU A 81 -8.94 7.33 3.83
C LEU A 81 -8.68 8.75 3.33
N TYR A 82 -7.93 8.87 2.25
CA TYR A 82 -7.80 10.11 1.49
C TYR A 82 -8.55 9.96 0.17
N VAL A 83 -9.30 10.99 -0.20
CA VAL A 83 -10.07 11.03 -1.45
C VAL A 83 -9.73 12.31 -2.19
N ASP A 84 -9.50 12.20 -3.49
CA ASP A 84 -9.41 13.27 -4.48
C ASP A 84 -10.63 13.13 -5.38
N ASP A 85 -11.68 13.88 -5.05
CA ASP A 85 -12.97 13.83 -5.78
C ASP A 85 -12.86 14.35 -7.21
N ALA A 86 -11.93 15.27 -7.47
CA ALA A 86 -11.77 15.87 -8.80
C ALA A 86 -11.25 14.84 -9.81
N ARG A 87 -10.42 13.90 -9.35
CA ARG A 87 -9.83 12.85 -10.17
C ARG A 87 -10.45 11.47 -9.95
N GLY A 88 -11.38 11.34 -9.01
CA GLY A 88 -11.99 10.05 -8.66
C GLY A 88 -11.00 9.06 -8.05
N LEU A 89 -9.98 9.57 -7.32
CA LEU A 89 -8.91 8.75 -6.75
C LEU A 89 -9.03 8.64 -5.23
N TRP A 90 -8.58 7.52 -4.68
CA TRP A 90 -8.55 7.32 -3.24
C TRP A 90 -7.46 6.34 -2.81
N PHE A 91 -7.04 6.42 -1.55
CA PHE A 91 -6.15 5.44 -0.94
C PHE A 91 -6.31 5.39 0.59
N LEU A 92 -5.80 4.30 1.18
CA LEU A 92 -5.75 4.10 2.63
C LEU A 92 -4.31 4.08 3.12
N THR A 93 -4.03 4.78 4.23
CA THR A 93 -2.69 4.74 4.85
C THR A 93 -2.73 5.06 6.34
N LYS A 94 -1.79 4.46 7.08
CA LYS A 94 -1.53 4.81 8.49
C LYS A 94 -0.50 5.93 8.63
N THR A 95 0.25 6.22 7.56
CA THR A 95 1.37 7.17 7.58
C THR A 95 0.87 8.59 7.29
N LYS A 96 1.29 9.56 8.11
CA LYS A 96 0.97 10.98 7.88
C LYS A 96 1.70 11.56 6.67
N ARG A 97 2.98 11.21 6.48
CA ARG A 97 3.78 11.53 5.28
C ARG A 97 3.58 10.47 4.20
N TYR A 98 2.38 10.44 3.62
CA TYR A 98 2.02 9.39 2.67
C TYR A 98 2.78 9.51 1.34
N GLN A 99 3.27 10.71 1.00
CA GLN A 99 4.07 10.96 -0.19
C GLN A 99 5.34 10.09 -0.23
N ASP A 100 5.96 9.87 0.94
CA ASP A 100 7.16 9.03 1.08
C ASP A 100 6.82 7.52 1.16
N ALA A 101 5.57 7.21 1.54
CA ALA A 101 5.12 5.84 1.80
C ALA A 101 4.56 5.15 0.54
N ASN A 102 4.22 5.92 -0.50
CA ASN A 102 3.65 5.44 -1.75
C ASN A 102 2.45 4.50 -1.53
N PRO A 103 1.35 4.93 -0.86
CA PRO A 103 0.16 4.09 -0.72
C PRO A 103 -0.36 3.68 -2.09
N ASP A 104 -0.99 2.52 -2.20
CA ASP A 104 -1.64 2.12 -3.45
C ASP A 104 -2.87 3.02 -3.68
N VAL A 105 -2.88 3.70 -4.82
CA VAL A 105 -3.97 4.57 -5.24
C VAL A 105 -4.93 3.77 -6.10
N PHE A 106 -6.22 3.92 -5.81
CA PHE A 106 -7.31 3.26 -6.50
C PHE A 106 -8.22 4.31 -7.15
N THR A 107 -8.95 3.89 -8.18
CA THR A 107 -10.02 4.70 -8.77
C THR A 107 -11.37 4.33 -8.15
N ALA A 108 -12.35 5.22 -8.27
CA ALA A 108 -13.70 4.98 -7.75
C ALA A 108 -14.35 3.74 -8.39
N GLU A 109 -14.06 3.44 -9.65
CA GLU A 109 -14.60 2.30 -10.41
C GLU A 109 -14.11 0.94 -9.87
N GLN A 110 -13.01 0.92 -9.12
CA GLN A 110 -12.47 -0.29 -8.50
C GLN A 110 -13.23 -0.69 -7.22
N ILE A 111 -14.16 0.15 -6.74
CA ILE A 111 -15.00 -0.16 -5.58
C ILE A 111 -16.13 -1.11 -6.02
N LEU A 112 -16.04 -2.37 -5.61
CA LEU A 112 -17.08 -3.38 -5.90
C LEU A 112 -18.31 -3.28 -4.99
N GLY A 113 -18.19 -2.58 -3.86
CA GLY A 113 -19.28 -2.38 -2.91
C GLY A 113 -18.80 -1.77 -1.59
N ALA A 114 -19.73 -1.20 -0.83
CA ALA A 114 -19.48 -0.66 0.50
C ALA A 114 -20.54 -1.17 1.49
N ARG A 115 -20.10 -1.62 2.66
CA ARG A 115 -20.96 -1.87 3.82
C ARG A 115 -20.66 -0.80 4.87
N VAL A 116 -21.71 -0.17 5.40
CA VAL A 116 -21.60 0.82 6.46
C VAL A 116 -22.34 0.27 7.66
N ASP A 117 -21.60 -0.06 8.71
CA ASP A 117 -22.13 -0.44 10.00
C ASP A 117 -22.03 0.78 10.93
N VAL A 118 -23.18 1.38 11.28
CA VAL A 118 -23.23 2.54 12.18
C VAL A 118 -23.63 2.06 13.57
N GLU A 119 -22.66 1.97 14.47
CA GLU A 119 -22.95 1.85 15.90
C GLU A 119 -23.46 3.20 16.41
N LYS A 120 -24.79 3.34 16.56
CA LYS A 120 -25.36 4.47 17.28
C LYS A 120 -25.06 4.30 18.76
N GLY A 121 -24.11 5.08 19.29
CA GLY A 121 -23.96 5.22 20.73
C GLY A 121 -25.27 5.75 21.34
N THR A 122 -25.80 5.05 22.34
CA THR A 122 -26.98 5.49 23.09
C THR A 122 -26.61 6.75 23.86
N ARG A 123 -27.12 7.92 23.45
CA ARG A 123 -27.06 9.13 24.26
C ARG A 123 -28.19 9.06 25.29
N VAL A 124 -27.86 8.73 26.54
CA VAL A 124 -28.79 8.88 27.67
C VAL A 124 -28.69 10.33 28.14
N GLU A 125 -29.72 11.13 27.85
CA GLU A 125 -29.91 12.43 28.48
C GLU A 125 -30.87 12.25 29.66
N THR A 126 -30.36 12.38 30.88
CA THR A 126 -31.22 12.55 32.06
C THR A 126 -31.68 14.00 32.07
N LEU A 127 -32.94 14.24 31.69
CA LEU A 127 -33.59 15.52 31.95
C LEU A 127 -34.00 15.55 33.43
N GLU A 128 -33.17 16.16 34.27
CA GLU A 128 -33.59 16.51 35.62
C GLU A 128 -34.64 17.63 35.52
N LYS A 129 -35.83 17.40 36.09
CA LYS A 129 -36.85 18.44 36.22
C LYS A 129 -36.26 19.57 37.07
N ALA A 130 -36.29 20.80 36.55
CA ALA A 130 -36.06 21.99 37.35
C ALA A 130 -37.06 22.02 38.51
N VAL A 131 -36.53 22.21 39.73
CA VAL A 131 -37.27 22.38 40.99
C VAL A 131 -38.06 23.68 40.96
#